data_AF-A0A147AH00-F1
#
_entry.id   AF-A0A147AH00-F1
#
_cell.length_a   1.000
_cell.length_b   1.000
_cell.length_c   1.000
_cell.angle_alpha   90.00
_cell.angle_beta   90.00
_cell.angle_gamma   90.00
#
_symmetry.space_group_name_H-M   'P 1'
#
loop_
_entity.id
_entity.type
_entity.pdbx_description
1 polymer ?
#
loop_
_entity_poly.entity_id
_entity_poly.type
_entity_poly.pdbx_seq_one_letter_code
_entity_poly.pdbx_strand_id
1 'polypeptide(L)'
;MKHQFPSGIIKVCLILTDLSDSDNVANIPFVSFLSLSLAARVLLCVRAVCVRGVFACRVSSSMKRGKNTEEAAAEGENKTGSASAKKTKKSKEPEAPILYNDPPDKTTSNDGRSANMKITSWNVDGLRAWVKKNGLDWVREEAPDVLCLQETKCSEKALPAEITSMPEYPHKYWAVSDDKEGYSGVAMLCKTEPLKVTYGIGKEEHDKEGRVITAEFPSFYLVTAYVPNASRGLVRLDYRKTWDVDFRAYLSELDMQKPLVLCGDLNVAHQEIDLKNPKGNKKNAGFTPEEREGFRQLLAAGFVDSFRELYPGQANAYTFWTYMMNARSKNVGWRLDYFLLSSSLLPGLCDSKIRNKVMGSDHCPITLHLAV
;
A
#
# COMPACT_ATOMS: atom_id res chain seq x y z
N MET A 1 65.19 -10.37 2.40
CA MET A 1 64.62 -9.90 1.11
C MET A 1 63.38 -9.08 1.44
N LYS A 2 63.43 -7.81 1.05
CA LYS A 2 62.37 -6.90 0.59
C LYS A 2 60.86 -7.24 0.79
N HIS A 3 60.15 -6.20 1.26
CA HIS A 3 58.73 -5.80 0.98
C HIS A 3 57.61 -6.61 1.68
N GLN A 4 56.51 -6.04 2.21
CA GLN A 4 56.02 -4.67 2.48
C GLN A 4 54.71 -4.84 3.30
N PHE A 5 54.50 -4.05 4.36
CA PHE A 5 53.18 -3.82 5.02
C PHE A 5 52.63 -2.46 4.49
N PRO A 6 51.37 -2.00 4.72
CA PRO A 6 50.49 -2.36 5.85
C PRO A 6 48.94 -2.31 5.68
N SER A 7 48.32 -2.85 6.73
CA SER A 7 47.01 -2.63 7.39
C SER A 7 46.03 -1.48 7.02
N GLY A 8 44.77 -1.89 6.87
CA GLY A 8 43.53 -1.23 7.35
C GLY A 8 42.46 -2.34 7.36
N ILE A 9 41.71 -2.66 8.40
CA ILE A 9 40.77 -1.86 9.18
C ILE A 9 40.49 -2.67 10.46
N ILE A 10 41.21 -2.44 11.56
CA ILE A 10 40.76 -2.80 12.92
C ILE A 10 41.50 -1.86 13.88
N LYS A 11 40.90 -0.72 14.24
CA LYS A 11 41.16 0.07 15.48
C LYS A 11 40.49 1.44 15.37
N VAL A 12 39.22 1.55 15.80
CA VAL A 12 38.70 2.79 16.41
C VAL A 12 37.62 2.37 17.42
N CYS A 13 38.05 2.02 18.63
CA CYS A 13 37.19 2.04 19.82
C CYS A 13 38.08 2.07 21.06
N LEU A 14 38.73 3.21 21.32
CA LEU A 14 39.45 3.48 22.59
C LEU A 14 40.07 4.88 22.60
N ILE A 15 39.27 5.96 22.59
CA ILE A 15 39.67 7.27 23.17
C ILE A 15 38.41 8.02 23.60
N LEU A 16 37.91 7.76 24.81
CA LEU A 16 37.08 8.70 25.58
C LEU A 16 37.30 8.40 27.06
N THR A 17 38.40 8.93 27.61
CA THR A 17 38.68 9.09 29.05
C THR A 17 40.01 9.82 29.15
N ASP A 18 39.97 11.15 29.03
CA ASP A 18 40.75 12.06 29.87
C ASP A 18 40.42 13.50 29.49
N LEU A 19 40.73 14.44 30.39
CA LEU A 19 40.47 15.90 30.36
C LEU A 19 39.37 16.35 31.33
N SER A 20 39.64 16.17 32.62
CA SER A 20 39.37 17.18 33.63
C SER A 20 40.65 17.96 33.93
N ASP A 21 40.49 19.25 34.22
CA ASP A 21 41.48 20.22 34.72
C ASP A 21 42.42 20.89 33.70
N SER A 22 42.10 22.14 33.33
CA SER A 22 42.87 23.33 33.74
C SER A 22 42.42 24.59 33.00
N ASP A 23 42.39 25.69 33.76
CA ASP A 23 41.91 27.02 33.41
C ASP A 23 42.67 27.68 32.23
N ASN A 24 41.94 28.30 31.29
CA ASN A 24 42.21 29.70 30.91
C ASN A 24 41.12 30.30 29.99
N VAL A 25 40.67 31.49 30.37
CA VAL A 25 39.72 32.34 29.66
C VAL A 25 40.49 33.33 28.79
N ALA A 26 40.19 33.42 27.48
CA ALA A 26 40.02 34.69 26.74
C ALA A 26 40.01 34.53 25.20
N ASN A 27 39.11 35.28 24.57
CA ASN A 27 39.07 35.80 23.19
C ASN A 27 38.35 35.04 22.04
N ILE A 28 37.35 35.77 21.54
CA ILE A 28 36.36 35.69 20.43
C ILE A 28 37.10 35.90 19.06
N PRO A 29 36.63 35.49 17.83
CA PRO A 29 35.23 35.54 17.34
C PRO A 29 34.63 34.38 16.54
N PHE A 30 33.29 34.41 16.57
CA PHE A 30 32.29 33.88 15.65
C PHE A 30 32.76 33.68 14.19
N VAL A 31 32.78 32.42 13.75
CA VAL A 31 32.50 32.06 12.35
C VAL A 31 31.72 30.74 12.33
N SER A 32 30.52 30.81 11.76
CA SER A 32 29.75 29.74 11.08
C SER A 32 30.43 28.38 10.97
N PHE A 33 29.78 27.30 11.43
CA PHE A 33 29.51 26.14 10.56
C PHE A 33 28.41 25.23 11.12
N LEU A 34 27.68 24.71 10.15
CA LEU A 34 26.52 23.84 10.15
C LEU A 34 26.81 22.44 10.74
N SER A 35 25.73 21.76 11.13
CA SER A 35 25.59 20.29 11.18
C SER A 35 26.27 19.56 12.35
N LEU A 36 25.49 18.91 13.22
CA LEU A 36 25.48 17.44 13.34
C LEU A 36 24.49 16.95 14.41
N SER A 37 23.73 15.93 14.00
CA SER A 37 23.26 14.80 14.80
C SER A 37 22.12 14.98 15.81
N LEU A 38 20.92 14.81 15.27
CA LEU A 38 19.76 14.23 15.94
C LEU A 38 19.96 12.70 16.06
N ALA A 39 20.71 12.22 17.04
CA ALA A 39 20.78 10.78 17.34
C ALA A 39 21.26 10.51 18.78
N ALA A 40 20.44 10.80 19.79
CA ALA A 40 20.69 10.35 21.17
C ALA A 40 19.43 10.37 22.03
N ARG A 41 18.42 9.54 21.74
CA ARG A 41 17.36 9.17 22.71
C ARG A 41 16.81 7.77 22.47
N VAL A 42 17.58 6.74 22.82
CA VAL A 42 17.04 5.44 23.22
C VAL A 42 17.86 4.92 24.40
N LEU A 43 17.15 4.35 25.38
CA LEU A 43 17.59 3.58 26.55
C LEU A 43 17.85 4.36 27.86
N LEU A 44 16.88 4.32 28.78
CA LEU A 44 16.95 3.51 30.01
C LEU A 44 15.70 3.76 30.87
N CYS A 45 14.92 2.72 31.19
CA CYS A 45 14.47 2.44 32.56
C CYS A 45 13.70 1.11 32.63
N VAL A 46 14.39 0.06 33.05
CA VAL A 46 13.80 -1.12 33.69
C VAL A 46 14.29 -1.12 35.13
N ARG A 47 13.35 -1.04 36.09
CA ARG A 47 13.53 -1.66 37.42
C ARG A 47 12.19 -2.18 37.90
N ALA A 48 12.23 -3.46 38.29
CA ALA A 48 11.13 -4.28 38.75
C ALA A 48 10.76 -4.01 40.21
N VAL A 49 9.49 -4.25 40.56
CA VAL A 49 9.08 -4.69 41.89
C VAL A 49 7.98 -5.75 41.74
N CYS A 50 8.26 -6.96 42.25
CA CYS A 50 7.33 -8.06 42.46
C CYS A 50 6.25 -7.72 43.49
N VAL A 51 5.03 -8.28 43.39
CA VAL A 51 4.36 -9.09 44.43
C VAL A 51 3.22 -9.92 43.82
N ARG A 52 3.13 -11.14 44.34
CA ARG A 52 2.22 -12.28 44.11
C ARG A 52 0.71 -11.95 44.05
N GLY A 53 -0.01 -12.78 43.30
CA GLY A 53 -1.47 -12.92 43.40
C GLY A 53 -1.98 -14.12 42.60
N VAL A 54 -1.85 -15.32 43.17
CA VAL A 54 -2.49 -16.55 42.69
C VAL A 54 -3.97 -16.49 43.03
N PHE A 55 -4.86 -16.63 42.05
CA PHE A 55 -6.21 -17.16 42.27
C PHE A 55 -6.63 -18.02 41.08
N ALA A 56 -6.63 -19.34 41.31
CA ALA A 56 -7.36 -20.30 40.52
C ALA A 56 -8.70 -20.56 41.23
N CYS A 57 -9.82 -20.47 40.53
CA CYS A 57 -10.97 -21.31 40.84
C CYS A 57 -11.92 -21.49 39.65
N ARG A 58 -11.91 -22.73 39.16
CA ARG A 58 -13.05 -23.61 38.87
C ARG A 58 -14.11 -23.15 37.87
N VAL A 59 -13.99 -23.79 36.70
CA VAL A 59 -15.07 -24.31 35.87
C VAL A 59 -16.12 -25.05 36.71
N SER A 60 -17.40 -24.78 36.45
CA SER A 60 -18.51 -25.68 36.73
C SER A 60 -19.34 -25.86 35.47
N SER A 61 -19.43 -27.12 35.05
CA SER A 61 -20.32 -27.67 34.04
C SER A 61 -21.62 -28.14 34.70
N SER A 62 -22.76 -28.02 34.00
CA SER A 62 -23.92 -28.92 34.09
C SER A 62 -24.92 -28.51 33.00
N MET A 63 -24.97 -29.24 31.87
CA MET A 63 -25.91 -30.32 31.53
C MET A 63 -27.30 -29.89 31.03
N LYS A 64 -27.50 -30.30 29.78
CA LYS A 64 -28.72 -30.53 28.99
C LYS A 64 -29.90 -31.18 29.74
N ARG A 65 -31.12 -30.77 29.36
CA ARG A 65 -32.29 -31.56 28.86
C ARG A 65 -33.52 -30.64 28.97
N GLY A 66 -34.54 -30.67 28.11
CA GLY A 66 -34.87 -31.51 26.97
C GLY A 66 -36.08 -30.91 26.24
N LYS A 67 -36.33 -31.44 25.04
CA LYS A 67 -37.51 -31.23 24.20
C LYS A 67 -38.82 -31.51 24.95
N ASN A 68 -39.88 -30.78 24.61
CA ASN A 68 -41.11 -31.37 24.07
C ASN A 68 -41.90 -30.34 23.25
N THR A 69 -42.33 -30.81 22.09
CA THR A 69 -43.34 -30.29 21.17
C THR A 69 -44.74 -30.58 21.71
N GLU A 70 -45.70 -29.66 21.52
CA GLU A 70 -46.96 -29.93 20.80
C GLU A 70 -47.87 -28.68 20.77
N GLU A 71 -48.50 -28.49 19.62
CA GLU A 71 -49.53 -27.50 19.31
C GLU A 71 -50.89 -27.91 19.91
N ALA A 72 -51.73 -26.94 20.29
CA ALA A 72 -53.09 -26.81 19.75
C ALA A 72 -53.91 -25.73 20.46
N ALA A 73 -54.76 -25.12 19.62
CA ALA A 73 -56.07 -24.54 19.90
C ALA A 73 -56.16 -23.17 20.60
N ALA A 74 -56.67 -22.25 19.79
CA ALA A 74 -57.14 -20.93 20.14
C ALA A 74 -58.49 -20.99 20.87
N GLU A 75 -58.68 -20.13 21.86
CA GLU A 75 -59.96 -19.52 22.19
C GLU A 75 -59.69 -18.15 22.79
N GLY A 76 -60.40 -17.15 22.28
CA GLY A 76 -60.18 -15.74 22.61
C GLY A 76 -60.88 -15.34 23.89
N GLU A 77 -60.27 -14.41 24.63
CA GLU A 77 -61.01 -13.52 25.50
C GLU A 77 -60.30 -12.16 25.62
N ASN A 78 -61.13 -11.14 25.51
CA ASN A 78 -60.79 -9.74 25.36
C ASN A 78 -60.49 -9.14 26.73
N LYS A 79 -59.27 -8.65 26.98
CA LYS A 79 -58.96 -7.79 28.13
C LYS A 79 -58.18 -6.55 27.71
N THR A 80 -58.88 -5.44 27.86
CA THR A 80 -58.41 -4.06 27.87
C THR A 80 -57.32 -3.86 28.94
N GLY A 81 -56.24 -3.15 28.59
CA GLY A 81 -55.35 -2.59 29.61
C GLY A 81 -53.91 -2.28 29.20
N SER A 82 -53.60 -0.97 29.22
CA SER A 82 -52.28 -0.33 29.32
C SER A 82 -51.48 -0.08 28.03
N ALA A 83 -51.51 1.20 27.64
CA ALA A 83 -50.58 1.79 26.69
C ALA A 83 -49.16 1.81 27.30
N SER A 84 -48.28 0.96 26.77
CA SER A 84 -46.84 1.14 26.94
C SER A 84 -46.32 2.01 25.81
N ALA A 85 -45.83 3.20 26.15
CA ALA A 85 -45.26 4.16 25.22
C ALA A 85 -44.06 3.55 24.49
N LYS A 86 -44.28 3.13 23.23
CA LYS A 86 -43.21 2.80 22.28
C LYS A 86 -42.38 4.06 22.06
N LYS A 87 -41.17 4.11 22.64
CA LYS A 87 -40.14 5.06 22.23
C LYS A 87 -39.87 4.83 20.74
N THR A 88 -40.43 5.69 19.91
CA THR A 88 -40.10 5.81 18.48
C THR A 88 -38.62 6.14 18.40
N LYS A 89 -37.80 5.14 18.04
CA LYS A 89 -36.41 5.33 17.68
C LYS A 89 -36.43 6.16 16.39
N LYS A 90 -36.23 7.47 16.53
CA LYS A 90 -36.06 8.41 15.40
C LYS A 90 -35.07 7.76 14.43
N SER A 91 -35.56 7.30 13.28
CA SER A 91 -34.72 6.89 12.17
C SER A 91 -33.93 8.12 11.76
N LYS A 92 -32.64 8.13 12.10
CA LYS A 92 -31.71 9.15 11.62
C LYS A 92 -31.75 9.03 10.09
N GLU A 93 -32.18 10.07 9.39
CA GLU A 93 -32.08 10.10 7.94
C GLU A 93 -30.64 9.76 7.54
N PRO A 94 -30.44 8.92 6.51
CA PRO A 94 -29.09 8.55 6.09
C PRO A 94 -28.36 9.81 5.65
N GLU A 95 -27.31 10.15 6.40
CA GLU A 95 -26.41 11.26 6.09
C GLU A 95 -25.77 11.01 4.73
N ALA A 96 -25.74 12.04 3.88
CA ALA A 96 -25.22 11.93 2.52
C ALA A 96 -23.76 11.43 2.53
N PRO A 97 -23.36 10.58 1.57
CA PRO A 97 -22.01 10.05 1.55
C PRO A 97 -20.99 11.17 1.35
N ILE A 98 -19.95 11.19 2.18
CA ILE A 98 -18.80 12.09 2.00
C ILE A 98 -17.95 11.54 0.86
N LEU A 99 -17.96 12.23 -0.27
CA LEU A 99 -17.17 11.89 -1.45
C LEU A 99 -15.81 12.59 -1.40
N TYR A 100 -14.76 11.89 -1.83
CA TYR A 100 -13.47 12.52 -2.13
C TYR A 100 -13.57 13.27 -3.47
N ASN A 101 -12.98 14.46 -3.51
CA ASN A 101 -12.81 15.21 -4.74
C ASN A 101 -11.32 15.29 -5.01
N ASP A 102 -10.87 14.69 -6.11
CA ASP A 102 -9.49 14.80 -6.57
C ASP A 102 -9.16 16.28 -6.85
N PRO A 103 -8.19 16.88 -6.14
CA PRO A 103 -7.81 18.27 -6.38
C PRO A 103 -7.10 18.39 -7.75
N PRO A 104 -7.03 19.60 -8.35
CA PRO A 104 -6.26 19.82 -9.56
C PRO A 104 -4.80 19.36 -9.43
N ASP A 105 -4.20 18.98 -10.56
CA ASP A 105 -2.82 18.49 -10.59
C ASP A 105 -1.83 19.60 -10.20
N LYS A 106 -0.90 19.26 -9.32
CA LYS A 106 0.30 20.07 -9.06
C LYS A 106 1.46 19.55 -9.90
N THR A 107 1.89 20.34 -10.87
CA THR A 107 2.96 19.94 -11.79
C THR A 107 4.33 20.48 -11.38
N THR A 108 4.47 21.07 -10.20
CA THR A 108 5.73 21.60 -9.67
C THR A 108 6.04 20.93 -8.35
N SER A 109 7.27 20.46 -8.19
CA SER A 109 7.79 19.86 -6.96
C SER A 109 8.06 20.91 -5.88
N ASN A 110 8.30 20.45 -4.65
CA ASN A 110 8.65 21.34 -3.53
C ASN A 110 9.97 22.11 -3.76
N ASP A 111 10.88 21.58 -4.59
CA ASP A 111 12.14 22.24 -4.96
C ASP A 111 12.02 23.13 -6.22
N GLY A 112 10.81 23.32 -6.76
CA GLY A 112 10.53 24.25 -7.86
C GLY A 112 10.72 23.69 -9.27
N ARG A 113 11.01 22.39 -9.43
CA ARG A 113 11.14 21.73 -10.73
C ARG A 113 9.76 21.35 -11.29
N SER A 114 9.59 21.48 -12.60
CA SER A 114 8.38 21.00 -13.28
C SER A 114 8.43 19.49 -13.47
N ALA A 115 7.29 18.82 -13.34
CA ALA A 115 7.14 17.40 -13.62
C ALA A 115 7.52 17.11 -15.08
N ASN A 116 8.40 16.14 -15.28
CA ASN A 116 8.84 15.63 -16.59
C ASN A 116 8.56 14.12 -16.74
N MET A 117 7.91 13.51 -15.75
CA MET A 117 7.49 12.12 -15.75
C MET A 117 6.08 12.02 -15.16
N LYS A 118 5.16 11.46 -15.94
CA LYS A 118 3.80 11.12 -15.53
C LYS A 118 3.60 9.61 -15.56
N ILE A 119 3.31 8.99 -14.41
CA ILE A 119 3.11 7.54 -14.32
C ILE A 119 1.68 7.30 -13.84
N THR A 120 0.94 6.43 -14.52
CA THR A 120 -0.40 6.01 -14.07
C THR A 120 -0.38 4.52 -13.75
N SER A 121 -0.96 4.15 -12.62
CA SER A 121 -1.18 2.76 -12.24
C SER A 121 -2.67 2.48 -12.09
N TRP A 122 -3.13 1.32 -12.58
CA TRP A 122 -4.54 0.92 -12.49
C TRP A 122 -4.71 -0.60 -12.44
N ASN A 123 -5.28 -1.12 -11.35
CA ASN A 123 -5.86 -2.46 -11.35
C ASN A 123 -7.11 -2.45 -12.25
N VAL A 124 -7.06 -3.19 -13.35
CA VAL A 124 -8.11 -3.16 -14.39
C VAL A 124 -9.19 -4.23 -14.20
N ASP A 125 -9.04 -5.13 -13.22
CA ASP A 125 -9.99 -6.22 -12.94
C ASP A 125 -10.42 -6.98 -14.22
N GLY A 126 -9.42 -7.38 -15.01
CA GLY A 126 -9.62 -8.02 -16.31
C GLY A 126 -9.53 -7.05 -17.48
N LEU A 127 -8.39 -7.12 -18.18
CA LEU A 127 -8.01 -6.26 -19.30
C LEU A 127 -9.08 -6.19 -20.39
N ARG A 128 -9.61 -7.33 -20.83
CA ARG A 128 -10.63 -7.39 -21.89
C ARG A 128 -11.92 -6.67 -21.50
N ALA A 129 -12.34 -6.78 -20.25
CA ALA A 129 -13.55 -6.12 -19.76
C ALA A 129 -13.32 -4.61 -19.63
N TRP A 130 -12.15 -4.22 -19.15
CA TRP A 130 -11.74 -2.82 -19.03
C TRP A 130 -11.62 -2.12 -20.39
N VAL A 131 -11.02 -2.77 -21.41
CA VAL A 131 -10.96 -2.26 -22.79
C VAL A 131 -12.38 -2.03 -23.34
N LYS A 132 -13.29 -3.00 -23.16
CA LYS A 132 -14.70 -2.87 -23.59
C LYS A 132 -15.47 -1.76 -22.87
N LYS A 133 -15.01 -1.32 -21.70
CA LYS A 133 -15.57 -0.20 -20.92
C LYS A 133 -14.87 1.13 -21.24
N ASN A 134 -14.22 1.23 -22.38
CA ASN A 134 -13.52 2.44 -22.87
C ASN A 134 -12.36 2.90 -21.98
N GLY A 135 -11.71 1.98 -21.25
CA GLY A 135 -10.56 2.32 -20.41
C GLY A 135 -9.39 2.93 -21.19
N LEU A 136 -9.18 2.51 -22.44
CA LEU A 136 -8.15 3.05 -23.32
C LEU A 136 -8.38 4.52 -23.72
N ASP A 137 -9.65 4.94 -23.86
CA ASP A 137 -9.96 6.32 -24.21
C ASP A 137 -9.54 7.25 -23.07
N TRP A 138 -9.82 6.85 -21.83
CA TRP A 138 -9.34 7.57 -20.66
C TRP A 138 -7.81 7.60 -20.57
N VAL A 139 -7.12 6.50 -20.92
CA VAL A 139 -5.64 6.49 -20.96
C VAL A 139 -5.09 7.48 -21.98
N ARG A 140 -5.76 7.66 -23.13
CA ARG A 140 -5.35 8.66 -24.13
C ARG A 140 -5.57 10.08 -23.63
N GLU A 141 -6.64 10.33 -22.88
CA GLU A 141 -6.89 11.63 -22.24
C GLU A 141 -5.89 11.91 -21.11
N GLU A 142 -5.60 10.93 -20.27
CA GLU A 142 -4.64 11.06 -19.17
C GLU A 142 -3.20 11.18 -19.70
N ALA A 143 -2.90 10.54 -20.82
CA ALA A 143 -1.62 10.55 -21.53
C ALA A 143 -0.36 10.36 -20.64
N PRO A 144 -0.31 9.38 -19.71
CA PRO A 144 0.89 9.12 -18.92
C PRO A 144 2.07 8.70 -19.79
N ASP A 145 3.30 8.93 -19.34
CA ASP A 145 4.52 8.46 -20.00
C ASP A 145 4.75 6.97 -19.77
N VAL A 146 4.29 6.47 -18.62
CA VAL A 146 4.22 5.03 -18.32
C VAL A 146 2.86 4.67 -17.72
N LEU A 147 2.23 3.64 -18.29
CA LEU A 147 1.01 3.04 -17.78
C LEU A 147 1.32 1.65 -17.21
N CYS A 148 0.98 1.46 -15.94
CA CYS A 148 1.11 0.20 -15.22
C CYS A 148 -0.29 -0.39 -14.97
N LEU A 149 -0.52 -1.62 -15.43
CA LEU A 149 -1.80 -2.30 -15.26
C LEU A 149 -1.63 -3.53 -14.36
N GLN A 150 -2.58 -3.74 -13.45
CA GLN A 150 -2.64 -4.91 -12.59
C GLN A 150 -3.92 -5.71 -12.83
N GLU A 151 -3.87 -6.99 -12.46
CA GLU A 151 -4.98 -7.93 -12.57
C GLU A 151 -5.54 -8.03 -14.00
N THR A 152 -4.66 -8.19 -14.99
CA THR A 152 -5.04 -8.23 -16.41
C THR A 152 -5.92 -9.43 -16.75
N LYS A 153 -5.81 -10.54 -16.00
CA LYS A 153 -6.57 -11.80 -16.19
C LYS A 153 -6.55 -12.26 -17.64
N CYS A 154 -5.40 -12.12 -18.30
CA CYS A 154 -5.28 -12.34 -19.73
C CYS A 154 -3.99 -13.11 -20.04
N SER A 155 -4.12 -14.20 -20.82
CA SER A 155 -2.98 -14.85 -21.44
C SER A 155 -2.47 -14.01 -22.61
N GLU A 156 -1.19 -14.16 -22.98
CA GLU A 156 -0.59 -13.40 -24.09
C GLU A 156 -1.36 -13.58 -25.41
N LYS A 157 -1.86 -14.79 -25.67
CA LYS A 157 -2.65 -15.14 -26.87
C LYS A 157 -4.01 -14.45 -26.92
N ALA A 158 -4.51 -13.97 -25.79
CA ALA A 158 -5.84 -13.38 -25.65
C ALA A 158 -5.81 -11.85 -25.48
N LEU A 159 -4.64 -11.22 -25.59
CA LEU A 159 -4.49 -9.78 -25.47
C LEU A 159 -5.30 -9.04 -26.56
N PRO A 160 -6.11 -8.03 -26.21
CA PRO A 160 -6.85 -7.22 -27.18
C PRO A 160 -5.92 -6.49 -28.16
N ALA A 161 -6.29 -6.46 -29.44
CA ALA A 161 -5.53 -5.73 -30.46
C ALA A 161 -5.48 -4.22 -30.17
N GLU A 162 -6.53 -3.68 -29.56
CA GLU A 162 -6.68 -2.26 -29.23
C GLU A 162 -5.58 -1.75 -28.30
N ILE A 163 -5.10 -2.59 -27.38
CA ILE A 163 -4.00 -2.24 -26.48
C ILE A 163 -2.64 -2.69 -27.01
N THR A 164 -2.53 -3.83 -27.69
CA THR A 164 -1.24 -4.32 -28.20
C THR A 164 -0.77 -3.50 -29.41
N SER A 165 -1.68 -3.01 -30.24
CA SER A 165 -1.39 -2.17 -31.40
C SER A 165 -1.43 -0.66 -31.10
N MET A 166 -1.52 -0.25 -29.84
CA MET A 166 -1.57 1.15 -29.43
C MET A 166 -0.26 1.88 -29.80
N PRO A 167 -0.25 2.82 -30.78
CA PRO A 167 0.97 3.46 -31.27
C PRO A 167 1.57 4.46 -30.27
N GLU A 168 0.75 5.02 -29.37
CA GLU A 168 1.17 6.00 -28.36
C GLU A 168 2.12 5.38 -27.33
N TYR A 169 2.11 4.05 -27.17
CA TYR A 169 2.98 3.30 -26.27
C TYR A 169 3.73 2.20 -27.03
N PRO A 170 4.81 2.51 -27.75
CA PRO A 170 5.51 1.54 -28.59
C PRO A 170 6.13 0.38 -27.78
N HIS A 171 6.47 0.60 -26.51
CA HIS A 171 7.11 -0.41 -25.66
C HIS A 171 6.09 -1.00 -24.69
N LYS A 172 5.81 -2.30 -24.79
CA LYS A 172 4.77 -2.99 -24.02
C LYS A 172 5.31 -4.28 -23.44
N TYR A 173 5.16 -4.46 -22.14
CA TYR A 173 5.68 -5.60 -21.38
C TYR A 173 4.55 -6.24 -20.61
N TRP A 174 4.49 -7.57 -20.62
CA TRP A 174 3.43 -8.36 -20.02
C TRP A 174 4.04 -9.44 -19.15
N ALA A 175 3.57 -9.55 -17.91
CA ALA A 175 3.82 -10.71 -17.07
C ALA A 175 2.48 -11.40 -16.85
N VAL A 176 2.35 -12.64 -17.32
CA VAL A 176 1.13 -13.43 -17.19
C VAL A 176 1.36 -14.57 -16.20
N SER A 177 0.28 -15.14 -15.66
CA SER A 177 0.40 -16.31 -14.79
C SER A 177 0.67 -17.57 -15.62
N ASP A 178 1.70 -18.32 -15.23
CA ASP A 178 2.01 -19.63 -15.82
C ASP A 178 1.11 -20.73 -15.25
N ASP A 179 0.78 -20.63 -13.97
CA ASP A 179 0.04 -21.67 -13.24
C ASP A 179 -1.45 -21.68 -13.54
N LYS A 180 -2.04 -20.54 -13.89
CA LYS A 180 -3.49 -20.40 -14.02
C LYS A 180 -3.90 -19.39 -15.08
N GLU A 181 -4.54 -19.90 -16.13
CA GLU A 181 -5.12 -19.06 -17.17
C GLU A 181 -6.22 -18.14 -16.60
N GLY A 182 -6.22 -16.87 -17.05
CA GLY A 182 -7.23 -15.89 -16.65
C GLY A 182 -7.11 -15.40 -15.21
N TYR A 183 -5.93 -15.54 -14.59
CA TYR A 183 -5.67 -15.15 -13.21
C TYR A 183 -4.47 -14.22 -13.12
N SER A 184 -4.53 -13.25 -12.19
CA SER A 184 -3.45 -12.29 -11.94
C SER A 184 -3.04 -11.54 -13.22
N GLY A 185 -1.74 -11.33 -13.41
CA GLY A 185 -1.15 -10.70 -14.58
C GLY A 185 -0.96 -9.20 -14.40
N VAL A 186 0.19 -8.70 -14.82
CA VAL A 186 0.53 -7.27 -14.84
C VAL A 186 1.05 -6.86 -16.21
N ALA A 187 0.95 -5.57 -16.52
CA ALA A 187 1.49 -4.99 -17.74
C ALA A 187 2.15 -3.65 -17.47
N MET A 188 3.12 -3.30 -18.31
CA MET A 188 3.73 -1.99 -18.34
C MET A 188 3.83 -1.51 -19.79
N LEU A 189 3.26 -0.34 -20.07
CA LEU A 189 3.27 0.30 -21.37
C LEU A 189 4.00 1.63 -21.25
N CYS A 190 5.05 1.82 -22.06
CA CYS A 190 5.94 2.97 -21.97
C CYS A 190 6.00 3.71 -23.31
N LYS A 191 6.01 5.05 -23.25
CA LYS A 191 6.32 5.91 -24.41
C LYS A 191 7.80 5.84 -24.80
N THR A 192 8.68 5.74 -23.80
CA THR A 192 10.14 5.65 -23.95
C THR A 192 10.62 4.27 -23.54
N GLU A 193 11.57 3.70 -24.28
CA GLU A 193 12.15 2.40 -23.99
C GLU A 193 12.90 2.41 -22.65
N PRO A 194 12.58 1.49 -21.71
CA PRO A 194 13.42 1.24 -20.55
C PRO A 194 14.78 0.67 -20.96
N LEU A 195 15.83 0.97 -20.18
CA LEU A 195 17.17 0.40 -20.36
C LEU A 195 17.18 -1.12 -20.20
N LYS A 196 16.32 -1.64 -19.32
CA LYS A 196 16.16 -3.07 -19.05
C LYS A 196 14.78 -3.33 -18.47
N VAL A 197 14.20 -4.48 -18.79
CA VAL A 197 12.97 -4.97 -18.16
C VAL A 197 13.20 -6.38 -17.61
N THR A 198 12.79 -6.62 -16.37
CA THR A 198 12.80 -7.94 -15.73
C THR A 198 11.44 -8.28 -15.16
N TYR A 199 11.19 -9.58 -14.99
CA TYR A 199 9.93 -10.13 -14.53
C TYR A 199 10.13 -10.92 -13.25
N GLY A 200 9.19 -10.81 -12.31
CA GLY A 200 9.31 -11.45 -11.01
C GLY A 200 10.33 -10.78 -10.09
N ILE A 201 10.61 -11.45 -8.98
CA ILE A 201 11.50 -10.98 -7.89
C ILE A 201 12.69 -11.92 -7.67
N GLY A 202 12.88 -12.92 -8.54
CA GLY A 202 13.99 -13.88 -8.48
C GLY A 202 13.73 -15.05 -7.52
N LYS A 203 12.46 -15.35 -7.26
CA LYS A 203 12.00 -16.39 -6.32
C LYS A 203 10.95 -17.23 -7.00
N GLU A 204 11.28 -18.49 -7.33
CA GLU A 204 10.40 -19.37 -8.10
C GLU A 204 8.99 -19.53 -7.48
N GLU A 205 8.88 -19.53 -6.15
CA GLU A 205 7.59 -19.61 -5.44
C GLU A 205 6.70 -18.36 -5.56
N HIS A 206 7.28 -17.24 -5.98
CA HIS A 206 6.63 -15.94 -6.14
C HIS A 206 6.42 -15.58 -7.61
N ASP A 207 7.21 -16.14 -8.52
CA ASP A 207 7.29 -15.66 -9.90
C ASP A 207 6.33 -16.37 -10.89
N LYS A 208 5.54 -17.35 -10.46
CA LYS A 208 4.59 -18.10 -11.32
C LYS A 208 3.25 -17.42 -11.55
N GLU A 209 2.92 -16.41 -10.75
CA GLU A 209 1.62 -15.74 -10.79
C GLU A 209 1.65 -14.44 -11.63
N GLY A 210 2.75 -14.10 -12.32
CA GLY A 210 2.83 -12.93 -13.19
C GLY A 210 2.51 -11.61 -12.47
N ARG A 211 3.17 -11.39 -11.32
CA ARG A 211 2.80 -10.31 -10.39
C ARG A 211 3.65 -9.05 -10.46
N VAL A 212 4.85 -9.14 -11.02
CA VAL A 212 5.85 -8.05 -10.95
C VAL A 212 6.51 -7.85 -12.31
N ILE A 213 6.58 -6.58 -12.73
CA ILE A 213 7.47 -6.10 -13.79
C ILE A 213 8.33 -5.00 -13.21
N THR A 214 9.63 -5.07 -13.45
CA THR A 214 10.60 -4.04 -13.10
C THR A 214 11.21 -3.49 -14.39
N ALA A 215 11.06 -2.18 -14.61
CA ALA A 215 11.66 -1.45 -15.71
C ALA A 215 12.73 -0.49 -15.18
N GLU A 216 13.92 -0.56 -15.75
CA GLU A 216 15.02 0.35 -15.44
C GLU A 216 14.99 1.55 -16.37
N PHE A 217 14.83 2.76 -15.83
CA PHE A 217 15.03 4.02 -16.55
C PHE A 217 16.39 4.63 -16.17
N PRO A 218 16.86 5.67 -16.89
CA PRO A 218 18.14 6.33 -16.57
C PRO A 218 18.24 6.78 -15.10
N SER A 219 17.21 7.46 -14.58
CA SER A 219 17.23 8.06 -13.23
C SER A 219 16.64 7.18 -12.13
N PHE A 220 15.76 6.21 -12.45
CA PHE A 220 15.09 5.39 -11.44
C PHE A 220 14.68 3.99 -11.96
N TYR A 221 14.39 3.05 -11.07
CA TYR A 221 13.63 1.83 -11.36
C TYR A 221 12.12 2.07 -11.20
N LEU A 222 11.31 1.60 -12.12
CA LEU A 222 9.85 1.50 -11.95
C LEU A 222 9.47 0.04 -11.74
N VAL A 223 8.85 -0.25 -10.60
CA VAL A 223 8.30 -1.57 -10.29
C VAL A 223 6.78 -1.46 -10.27
N THR A 224 6.07 -2.26 -11.06
CA THR A 224 4.62 -2.44 -10.92
C THR A 224 4.34 -3.80 -10.30
N ALA A 225 3.48 -3.83 -9.29
CA ALA A 225 3.14 -5.06 -8.58
C ALA A 225 1.62 -5.25 -8.41
N TYR A 226 1.19 -6.51 -8.55
CA TYR A 226 -0.09 -6.99 -8.05
C TYR A 226 0.16 -7.94 -6.89
N VAL A 227 0.18 -7.43 -5.66
CA VAL A 227 0.52 -8.20 -4.45
C VAL A 227 -0.55 -9.26 -4.18
N PRO A 228 -0.18 -10.49 -3.76
CA PRO A 228 -1.15 -11.55 -3.50
C PRO A 228 -2.16 -11.17 -2.40
N ASN A 229 -3.45 -11.30 -2.70
CA ASN A 229 -4.51 -11.13 -1.72
C ASN A 229 -4.51 -12.31 -0.70
N ALA A 230 -4.64 -12.00 0.60
CA ALA A 230 -4.72 -13.03 1.66
C ALA A 230 -5.96 -13.95 1.56
N SER A 231 -6.89 -13.64 0.65
CA SER A 231 -8.07 -14.40 0.26
C SER A 231 -9.14 -14.49 1.35
N ARG A 232 -10.36 -14.85 0.94
CA ARG A 232 -11.49 -15.01 1.87
C ARG A 232 -11.14 -16.07 2.93
N GLY A 233 -11.42 -15.77 4.19
CA GLY A 233 -11.07 -16.65 5.31
C GLY A 233 -9.56 -16.71 5.61
N LEU A 234 -8.76 -15.80 5.02
CA LEU A 234 -7.32 -15.66 5.26
C LEU A 234 -6.50 -16.90 4.86
N VAL A 235 -7.01 -17.70 3.92
CA VAL A 235 -6.39 -18.97 3.50
C VAL A 235 -5.01 -18.81 2.86
N ARG A 236 -4.68 -17.60 2.38
CA ARG A 236 -3.36 -17.27 1.81
C ARG A 236 -2.55 -16.30 2.67
N LEU A 237 -2.97 -16.02 3.91
CA LEU A 237 -2.27 -15.04 4.75
C LEU A 237 -0.81 -15.44 5.04
N ASP A 238 -0.54 -16.72 5.26
CA ASP A 238 0.84 -17.17 5.48
C ASP A 238 1.72 -17.03 4.24
N TYR A 239 1.18 -17.30 3.04
CA TYR A 239 1.88 -17.01 1.78
C TYR A 239 2.10 -15.51 1.59
N ARG A 240 1.10 -14.68 1.90
CA ARG A 240 1.22 -13.21 1.84
C ARG A 240 2.35 -12.70 2.75
N LYS A 241 2.52 -13.29 3.93
CA LYS A 241 3.61 -12.89 4.85
C LYS A 241 4.99 -13.21 4.30
N THR A 242 5.18 -14.37 3.66
CA THR A 242 6.48 -14.70 3.04
C THR A 242 6.74 -13.81 1.83
N TRP A 243 5.72 -13.58 1.00
CA TRP A 243 5.76 -12.61 -0.09
C TRP A 243 6.22 -11.22 0.38
N ASP A 244 5.62 -10.68 1.44
CA ASP A 244 5.93 -9.33 1.91
C ASP A 244 7.40 -9.19 2.36
N VAL A 245 7.98 -10.24 2.94
CA VAL A 245 9.39 -10.24 3.37
C VAL A 245 10.31 -10.26 2.16
N ASP A 246 10.10 -11.19 1.24
CA ASP A 246 10.96 -11.38 0.06
C ASP A 246 10.82 -10.23 -0.93
N PHE A 247 9.60 -9.71 -1.12
CA PHE A 247 9.36 -8.55 -1.97
C PHE A 247 10.02 -7.28 -1.42
N ARG A 248 9.98 -7.06 -0.10
CA ARG A 248 10.70 -5.95 0.52
C ARG A 248 12.21 -6.10 0.33
N ALA A 249 12.77 -7.29 0.49
CA ALA A 249 14.20 -7.52 0.28
C ALA A 249 14.60 -7.19 -1.17
N TYR A 250 13.82 -7.68 -2.15
CA TYR A 250 14.01 -7.37 -3.56
C TYR A 250 14.01 -5.86 -3.86
N LEU A 251 13.02 -5.12 -3.34
CA LEU A 251 12.94 -3.67 -3.53
C LEU A 251 14.13 -2.95 -2.90
N SER A 252 14.53 -3.34 -1.69
CA SER A 252 15.70 -2.75 -1.02
C SER A 252 17.00 -2.98 -1.81
N GLU A 253 17.19 -4.15 -2.41
CA GLU A 253 18.36 -4.46 -3.25
C GLU A 253 18.40 -3.61 -4.53
N LEU A 254 17.25 -3.31 -5.13
CA LEU A 254 17.14 -2.38 -6.24
C LEU A 254 17.47 -0.94 -5.80
N ASP A 255 16.91 -0.50 -4.67
CA ASP A 255 17.08 0.86 -4.17
C ASP A 255 18.54 1.20 -3.83
N MET A 256 19.32 0.19 -3.42
CA MET A 256 20.77 0.33 -3.22
C MET A 256 21.54 0.69 -4.50
N GLN A 257 21.00 0.33 -5.67
CA GLN A 257 21.65 0.57 -6.96
C GLN A 257 21.18 1.87 -7.60
N LYS A 258 19.88 2.13 -7.54
CA LYS A 258 19.24 3.30 -8.14
C LYS A 258 17.89 3.54 -7.44
N PRO A 259 17.49 4.80 -7.22
CA PRO A 259 16.18 5.09 -6.62
C PRO A 259 15.05 4.39 -7.38
N LEU A 260 13.98 4.03 -6.69
CA LEU A 260 12.85 3.33 -7.30
C LEU A 260 11.51 3.96 -6.97
N VAL A 261 10.58 3.72 -7.88
CA VAL A 261 9.14 3.96 -7.76
C VAL A 261 8.46 2.60 -7.81
N LEU A 262 7.81 2.20 -6.72
CA LEU A 262 6.89 1.07 -6.70
C LEU A 262 5.47 1.59 -6.92
N CYS A 263 4.72 0.94 -7.80
CA CYS A 263 3.31 1.22 -8.00
C CYS A 263 2.45 -0.04 -8.12
N GLY A 264 1.14 0.12 -7.96
CA GLY A 264 0.15 -0.94 -8.17
C GLY A 264 -0.71 -1.23 -6.97
N ASP A 265 -1.51 -2.29 -7.09
CA ASP A 265 -2.37 -2.81 -6.03
C ASP A 265 -1.55 -3.65 -5.04
N LEU A 266 -1.29 -3.06 -3.88
CA LEU A 266 -0.52 -3.68 -2.80
C LEU A 266 -1.40 -4.51 -1.85
N ASN A 267 -2.69 -4.63 -2.13
CA ASN A 267 -3.65 -5.45 -1.40
C ASN A 267 -3.62 -5.23 0.12
N VAL A 268 -3.43 -3.97 0.54
CA VAL A 268 -3.46 -3.58 1.96
C VAL A 268 -3.88 -2.12 2.12
N ALA A 269 -4.77 -1.84 3.06
CA ALA A 269 -5.00 -0.49 3.57
C ALA A 269 -4.12 -0.29 4.82
N HIS A 270 -3.14 0.60 4.76
CA HIS A 270 -2.12 0.72 5.81
C HIS A 270 -2.70 1.17 7.17
N GLN A 271 -3.45 2.27 7.19
CA GLN A 271 -4.00 2.88 8.39
C GLN A 271 -5.53 2.92 8.38
N GLU A 272 -6.15 3.22 9.54
CA GLU A 272 -7.61 3.32 9.64
C GLU A 272 -8.20 4.41 8.74
N ILE A 273 -7.43 5.43 8.35
CA ILE A 273 -7.83 6.47 7.39
C ILE A 273 -7.91 5.96 5.94
N ASP A 274 -7.28 4.82 5.64
CA ASP A 274 -7.16 4.26 4.29
C ASP A 274 -8.34 3.32 3.94
N LEU A 275 -9.35 3.19 4.80
CA LEU A 275 -10.58 2.45 4.49
C LEU A 275 -11.77 2.98 5.27
N LYS A 276 -12.98 2.84 4.70
CA LYS A 276 -14.20 3.39 5.32
C LYS A 276 -14.59 2.70 6.64
N ASN A 277 -14.38 1.39 6.73
CA ASN A 277 -14.89 0.54 7.81
C ASN A 277 -13.76 -0.22 8.54
N PRO A 278 -12.82 0.46 9.21
CA PRO A 278 -11.66 -0.19 9.84
C PRO A 278 -12.05 -1.22 10.90
N LYS A 279 -13.03 -0.89 11.76
CA LYS A 279 -13.45 -1.74 12.88
C LYS A 279 -13.96 -3.12 12.44
N GLY A 280 -14.72 -3.16 11.34
CA GLY A 280 -15.30 -4.40 10.82
C GLY A 280 -14.34 -5.25 9.99
N ASN A 281 -13.20 -4.69 9.57
CA ASN A 281 -12.30 -5.32 8.61
C ASN A 281 -10.97 -5.80 9.20
N LYS A 282 -10.72 -5.62 10.51
CA LYS A 282 -9.46 -6.04 11.18
C LYS A 282 -9.13 -7.55 11.05
N LYS A 283 -10.10 -8.37 10.62
CA LYS A 283 -9.95 -9.82 10.40
C LYS A 283 -10.22 -10.23 8.95
N ASN A 284 -10.26 -9.26 8.03
CA ASN A 284 -10.47 -9.49 6.61
C ASN A 284 -9.17 -9.18 5.85
N ALA A 285 -8.97 -9.87 4.73
CA ALA A 285 -7.85 -9.61 3.83
C ALA A 285 -7.79 -8.12 3.44
N GLY A 286 -6.59 -7.57 3.40
CA GLY A 286 -6.31 -6.16 3.16
C GLY A 286 -6.30 -5.28 4.41
N PHE A 287 -6.71 -5.76 5.60
CA PHE A 287 -6.63 -4.98 6.84
C PHE A 287 -6.28 -5.79 8.09
N THR A 288 -5.69 -6.98 7.91
CA THR A 288 -5.15 -7.77 9.02
C THR A 288 -3.98 -7.04 9.68
N PRO A 289 -3.70 -7.28 10.98
CA PRO A 289 -2.49 -6.78 11.63
C PRO A 289 -1.21 -7.14 10.87
N GLU A 290 -1.15 -8.35 10.31
CA GLU A 290 0.01 -8.90 9.60
C GLU A 290 0.27 -8.16 8.28
N GLU A 291 -0.74 -7.96 7.43
CA GLU A 291 -0.58 -7.21 6.17
C GLU A 291 -0.18 -5.76 6.45
N ARG A 292 -0.77 -5.14 7.48
CA ARG A 292 -0.46 -3.76 7.87
C ARG A 292 0.94 -3.62 8.45
N GLU A 293 1.42 -4.63 9.16
CA GLU A 293 2.79 -4.70 9.64
C GLU A 293 3.78 -4.90 8.49
N GLY A 294 3.47 -5.78 7.52
CA GLY A 294 4.25 -5.94 6.29
C GLY A 294 4.44 -4.61 5.57
N PHE A 295 3.35 -3.85 5.39
CA PHE A 295 3.41 -2.51 4.79
C PHE A 295 4.21 -1.50 5.63
N ARG A 296 4.06 -1.52 6.96
CA ARG A 296 4.85 -0.65 7.86
C ARG A 296 6.34 -0.93 7.73
N GLN A 297 6.72 -2.21 7.68
CA GLN A 297 8.11 -2.61 7.50
C GLN A 297 8.65 -2.25 6.12
N LEU A 298 7.81 -2.27 5.08
CA LEU A 298 8.17 -1.75 3.77
C LEU A 298 8.49 -0.25 3.85
N LEU A 299 7.63 0.57 4.46
CA LEU A 299 7.95 1.99 4.64
C LEU A 299 9.20 2.23 5.49
N ALA A 300 9.36 1.45 6.56
CA ALA A 300 10.54 1.51 7.44
C ALA A 300 11.85 1.13 6.72
N ALA A 301 11.78 0.45 5.57
CA ALA A 301 12.94 0.12 4.74
C ALA A 301 13.42 1.31 3.87
N GLY A 302 12.79 2.48 3.94
CA GLY A 302 13.21 3.69 3.23
C GLY A 302 12.24 4.18 2.15
N PHE A 303 11.10 3.51 2.01
CA PHE A 303 10.06 3.87 1.05
C PHE A 303 9.01 4.80 1.67
N VAL A 304 8.49 5.71 0.85
CA VAL A 304 7.55 6.75 1.27
C VAL A 304 6.27 6.66 0.45
N ASP A 305 5.13 6.66 1.15
CA ASP A 305 3.79 6.71 0.55
C ASP A 305 3.53 8.11 -0.01
N SER A 306 3.69 8.28 -1.32
CA SER A 306 3.61 9.58 -1.99
C SER A 306 2.28 10.31 -1.76
N PHE A 307 1.16 9.60 -1.74
CA PHE A 307 -0.15 10.21 -1.51
C PHE A 307 -0.26 10.70 -0.07
N ARG A 308 0.18 9.87 0.89
CA ARG A 308 0.04 10.21 2.30
C ARG A 308 1.10 11.21 2.77
N GLU A 309 2.23 11.32 2.08
CA GLU A 309 3.22 12.40 2.24
C GLU A 309 2.61 13.76 1.90
N LEU A 310 1.92 13.86 0.75
CA LEU A 310 1.32 15.12 0.29
C LEU A 310 -0.01 15.44 0.99
N TYR A 311 -0.77 14.40 1.36
CA TYR A 311 -2.13 14.52 1.90
C TYR A 311 -2.31 13.71 3.21
N PRO A 312 -1.53 13.98 4.27
CA PRO A 312 -1.50 13.17 5.49
C PRO A 312 -2.86 13.09 6.20
N GLY A 313 -3.62 14.19 6.19
CA GLY A 313 -4.94 14.29 6.83
C GLY A 313 -6.13 13.99 5.91
N GLN A 314 -5.92 13.70 4.63
CA GLN A 314 -7.02 13.55 3.67
C GLN A 314 -7.78 12.24 3.88
N ALA A 315 -8.94 12.33 4.52
CA ALA A 315 -9.84 11.20 4.71
C ALA A 315 -10.72 10.93 3.48
N ASN A 316 -11.32 9.73 3.43
CA ASN A 316 -12.25 9.27 2.40
C ASN A 316 -11.67 9.15 0.96
N ALA A 317 -10.34 9.18 0.83
CA ALA A 317 -9.62 9.00 -0.43
C ALA A 317 -9.26 7.52 -0.61
N TYR A 318 -10.02 6.84 -1.45
CA TYR A 318 -9.92 5.40 -1.69
C TYR A 318 -9.68 5.13 -3.17
N THR A 319 -9.16 3.95 -3.48
CA THR A 319 -8.86 3.52 -4.84
C THR A 319 -9.69 2.31 -5.26
N PHE A 320 -10.22 1.53 -4.31
CA PHE A 320 -11.03 0.35 -4.52
C PHE A 320 -12.40 0.46 -3.83
N TRP A 321 -13.44 -0.01 -4.52
CA TRP A 321 -14.78 -0.21 -3.97
C TRP A 321 -15.39 -1.48 -4.56
N THR A 322 -15.78 -2.42 -3.68
CA THR A 322 -16.52 -3.61 -4.14
C THR A 322 -17.73 -3.23 -4.99
N TYR A 323 -17.97 -3.97 -6.08
CA TYR A 323 -19.18 -3.80 -6.89
C TYR A 323 -20.47 -4.04 -6.10
N MET A 324 -20.40 -4.79 -5.00
CA MET A 324 -21.56 -5.12 -4.18
C MET A 324 -22.12 -3.89 -3.45
N MET A 325 -23.44 -3.90 -3.22
CA MET A 325 -24.14 -2.91 -2.37
C MET A 325 -23.95 -1.45 -2.78
N ASN A 326 -23.56 -1.21 -4.03
CA ASN A 326 -23.29 0.11 -4.59
C ASN A 326 -22.25 0.89 -3.76
N ALA A 327 -21.17 0.21 -3.33
CA ALA A 327 -20.18 0.76 -2.40
C ALA A 327 -19.48 2.02 -2.93
N ARG A 328 -19.22 2.08 -4.25
CA ARG A 328 -18.56 3.21 -4.90
C ARG A 328 -19.35 4.52 -4.78
N SER A 329 -20.66 4.51 -5.05
CA SER A 329 -21.52 5.70 -4.89
C SER A 329 -21.62 6.19 -3.44
N LYS A 330 -21.50 5.27 -2.47
CA LYS A 330 -21.52 5.56 -1.03
C LYS A 330 -20.14 5.90 -0.47
N ASN A 331 -19.11 5.85 -1.32
CA ASN A 331 -17.70 5.96 -0.96
C ASN A 331 -17.30 5.03 0.20
N VAL A 332 -17.79 3.78 0.18
CA VAL A 332 -17.38 2.71 1.11
C VAL A 332 -16.22 1.96 0.48
N GLY A 333 -15.03 2.55 0.54
CA GLY A 333 -13.86 2.06 -0.18
C GLY A 333 -12.65 1.79 0.71
N TRP A 334 -11.58 1.41 0.02
CA TRP A 334 -10.24 1.11 0.54
C TRP A 334 -9.20 1.76 -0.37
N ARG A 335 -8.10 2.24 0.17
CA ARG A 335 -6.93 2.63 -0.60
C ARG A 335 -5.98 1.43 -0.62
N LEU A 336 -5.94 0.75 -1.75
CA LEU A 336 -5.13 -0.46 -1.98
C LEU A 336 -4.03 -0.22 -3.02
N ASP A 337 -4.17 0.83 -3.82
CA ASP A 337 -3.25 1.19 -4.88
C ASP A 337 -2.35 2.33 -4.41
N TYR A 338 -1.04 2.20 -4.62
CA TYR A 338 -0.04 3.12 -4.10
C TYR A 338 0.98 3.51 -5.15
N PHE A 339 1.61 4.66 -4.94
CA PHE A 339 2.97 4.94 -5.40
C PHE A 339 3.86 5.08 -4.16
N LEU A 340 4.79 4.15 -3.98
CA LEU A 340 5.83 4.22 -2.96
C LEU A 340 7.15 4.63 -3.61
N LEU A 341 7.83 5.61 -3.04
CA LEU A 341 9.04 6.19 -3.61
C LEU A 341 10.21 5.95 -2.67
N SER A 342 11.40 5.72 -3.22
CA SER A 342 12.63 5.94 -2.46
C SER A 342 12.65 7.36 -1.89
N SER A 343 13.10 7.51 -0.65
CA SER A 343 13.15 8.81 0.02
C SER A 343 13.96 9.86 -0.76
N SER A 344 14.94 9.43 -1.55
CA SER A 344 15.75 10.29 -2.43
C SER A 344 14.98 10.93 -3.59
N LEU A 345 13.81 10.40 -3.97
CA LEU A 345 12.94 10.97 -5.00
C LEU A 345 11.95 12.00 -4.47
N LEU A 346 11.80 12.14 -3.14
CA LEU A 346 10.85 13.08 -2.54
C LEU A 346 11.03 14.54 -2.98
N PRO A 347 12.26 15.09 -3.14
CA PRO A 347 12.41 16.46 -3.61
C PRO A 347 11.78 16.70 -4.99
N GLY A 348 11.70 15.65 -5.84
CA GLY A 348 11.08 15.70 -7.16
C GLY A 348 9.60 15.34 -7.19
N LEU A 349 8.99 14.96 -6.06
CA LEU A 349 7.56 14.66 -6.00
C LEU A 349 6.74 15.93 -6.22
N CYS A 350 5.97 15.96 -7.32
CA CYS A 350 5.06 17.07 -7.64
C CYS A 350 3.64 16.80 -7.12
N ASP A 351 3.08 15.63 -7.44
CA ASP A 351 1.76 15.23 -6.96
C ASP A 351 1.55 13.70 -7.03
N SER A 352 0.59 13.22 -6.25
CA SER A 352 0.13 11.82 -6.25
C SER A 352 -1.40 11.82 -6.18
N LYS A 353 -2.04 11.40 -7.28
CA LYS A 353 -3.47 11.60 -7.57
C LYS A 353 -4.25 10.31 -7.41
N ILE A 354 -5.53 10.46 -7.08
CA ILE A 354 -6.52 9.39 -7.08
C ILE A 354 -7.65 9.82 -8.01
N ARG A 355 -7.74 9.21 -9.19
CA ARG A 355 -8.71 9.58 -10.24
C ARG A 355 -10.09 8.97 -9.95
N ASN A 356 -10.66 9.29 -8.80
CA ASN A 356 -11.78 8.57 -8.18
C ASN A 356 -13.07 8.53 -9.01
N LYS A 357 -13.25 9.47 -9.94
CA LYS A 357 -14.41 9.54 -10.84
C LYS A 357 -14.30 8.62 -12.06
N VAL A 358 -13.11 8.09 -12.36
CA VAL A 358 -12.85 7.29 -13.56
C VAL A 358 -13.36 5.86 -13.39
N MET A 359 -14.27 5.45 -14.25
CA MET A 359 -14.88 4.11 -14.23
C MET A 359 -14.13 3.14 -15.14
N GLY A 360 -14.40 1.84 -15.00
CA GLY A 360 -13.81 0.78 -15.85
C GLY A 360 -13.49 -0.48 -15.04
N SER A 361 -13.10 -0.29 -13.79
CA SER A 361 -12.77 -1.32 -12.79
C SER A 361 -13.47 -0.99 -11.46
N ASP A 362 -13.46 -1.93 -10.51
CA ASP A 362 -13.75 -1.67 -9.10
C ASP A 362 -12.63 -0.87 -8.43
N HIS A 363 -11.47 -0.78 -9.08
CA HIS A 363 -10.44 0.21 -8.80
C HIS A 363 -10.56 1.46 -9.70
N CYS A 364 -10.09 2.59 -9.20
CA CYS A 364 -9.80 3.78 -10.02
C CYS A 364 -8.29 3.93 -10.24
N PRO A 365 -7.86 4.59 -11.33
CA PRO A 365 -6.45 4.84 -11.57
C PRO A 365 -5.87 5.80 -10.53
N ILE A 366 -4.58 5.64 -10.25
CA ILE A 366 -3.76 6.58 -9.52
C ILE A 366 -2.68 7.13 -10.44
N THR A 367 -2.27 8.38 -10.25
CA THR A 367 -1.29 9.04 -11.13
C THR A 367 -0.23 9.78 -10.32
N LEU A 368 1.05 9.56 -10.66
CA LEU A 368 2.20 10.23 -10.08
C LEU A 368 2.74 11.29 -11.05
N HIS A 369 3.04 12.47 -10.53
CA HIS A 369 3.80 13.51 -11.22
C HIS A 369 5.16 13.66 -10.54
N LEU A 370 6.23 13.46 -11.29
CA LEU A 370 7.60 13.46 -10.77
C LEU A 370 8.51 14.32 -11.65
N ALA A 371 9.42 15.04 -11.02
CA ALA A 371 10.55 15.73 -11.64
C ALA A 371 11.83 14.91 -11.40
N VAL A 372 12.31 14.22 -12.43
CA VAL A 372 13.48 13.30 -12.38
C VAL A 372 14.64 13.70 -13.28
#